data_AF-A0A3G4W793-F1
#
_entry.id   AF-A0A3G4W793-F1
#
_cell.length_a   1.000
_cell.length_b   1.000
_cell.length_c   1.000
_cell.angle_alpha   90.00
_cell.angle_beta   90.00
_cell.angle_gamma   90.00
#
_symmetry.space_group_name_H-M   'P 1'
#
loop_
_entity.id
_entity.type
_entity.pdbx_description
1 polymer ?
#
loop_
_entity_poly.entity_id
_entity_poly.type
_entity_poly.pdbx_seq_one_letter_code
_entity_poly.pdbx_strand_id
1 'polypeptide(L)'
;MPERYGPWARSYDLFRRWQRDGIWQRIFSDLQAQADAKDLITWDLNIDSTVCRAHQHAAGARKKGTYRPSRPAGHRQPDDHGLGRSRGGLTTKLHLAVEQGQKPMAVVITAGQRGDSPQLWPDRKLLITAMDVETGEQEVSDRASGAPLPSAVAASTAFPGIYPPITINGRRYMDGSLRSATNAALAAGARTLVVIDPQAHLFPRELLHQELAVAAAHTVVTIEPDPASIRAFGSDLNDRTAWEPAYQAGLRQATDAAEQLRLAWKTGSDMD
;
A
#
# COMPACT_ATOMS: atom_id res chain seq x y z
N MET A 1 -24.07 21.33 23.06
CA MET A 1 -23.16 20.34 23.69
C MET A 1 -23.71 20.03 25.07
N PRO A 2 -23.71 18.77 25.57
CA PRO A 2 -24.24 18.47 26.89
C PRO A 2 -23.55 19.25 28.00
N GLU A 3 -24.31 19.71 28.99
CA GLU A 3 -23.83 20.60 30.07
C GLU A 3 -22.68 20.00 30.89
N ARG A 4 -22.67 18.67 31.06
CA ARG A 4 -21.65 17.91 31.81
C ARG A 4 -20.21 18.11 31.35
N TYR A 5 -20.00 18.62 30.14
CA TYR A 5 -18.67 18.84 29.55
C TYR A 5 -18.21 20.30 29.64
N GLY A 6 -19.01 21.19 30.22
CA GLY A 6 -18.67 22.59 30.42
C GLY A 6 -18.69 23.43 29.13
N PRO A 7 -18.07 24.63 29.17
CA PRO A 7 -18.10 25.57 28.06
C PRO A 7 -17.45 25.01 26.79
N TRP A 8 -18.17 25.09 25.66
CA TRP A 8 -17.72 24.63 24.33
C TRP A 8 -16.28 25.04 23.99
N ALA A 9 -15.91 26.29 24.29
CA ALA A 9 -14.58 26.82 23.99
C ALA A 9 -13.46 26.03 24.67
N ARG A 10 -13.65 25.59 25.92
CA ARG A 10 -12.64 24.80 26.65
C ARG A 10 -12.51 23.39 26.07
N SER A 11 -13.64 22.77 25.72
CA SER A 11 -13.65 21.44 25.10
C SER A 11 -13.00 21.47 23.71
N TYR A 12 -13.25 22.52 22.94
CA TYR A 12 -12.60 22.74 21.65
C TYR A 12 -11.10 23.01 21.78
N ASP A 13 -10.68 23.84 22.75
CA ASP A 13 -9.25 24.12 23.01
C ASP A 13 -8.50 22.86 23.47
N LEU A 14 -9.13 22.00 24.29
CA LEU A 14 -8.58 20.69 24.65
C LEU A 14 -8.44 19.79 23.42
N PHE A 15 -9.51 19.63 22.64
CA PHE A 15 -9.52 18.83 21.42
C PHE A 15 -8.42 19.27 20.44
N ARG A 16 -8.29 20.58 20.20
CA ARG A 16 -7.28 21.17 19.31
C ARG A 16 -5.85 20.96 19.79
N ARG A 17 -5.60 21.06 21.10
CA ARG A 17 -4.28 20.74 21.66
C ARG A 17 -3.96 19.27 21.46
N TRP A 18 -4.87 18.38 21.84
CA TRP A 18 -4.68 16.93 21.67
C TRP A 18 -4.49 16.51 20.21
N GLN A 19 -5.19 17.15 19.29
CA GLN A 19 -5.04 16.93 17.85
C GLN A 19 -3.67 17.38 17.32
N ARG A 20 -3.10 18.46 17.87
CA ARG A 20 -1.77 18.96 17.51
C ARG A 20 -0.65 18.17 18.17
N ASP A 21 -0.88 17.71 19.39
CA ASP A 21 0.09 16.95 20.19
C ASP A 21 0.07 15.44 19.85
N GLY A 22 -0.69 15.03 18.81
CA GLY A 22 -0.79 13.64 18.38
C GLY A 22 -1.41 12.69 19.41
N ILE A 23 -2.15 13.21 20.40
CA ILE A 23 -2.71 12.41 21.51
C ILE A 23 -3.76 11.42 21.00
N TRP A 24 -4.60 11.84 20.05
CA TRP A 24 -5.63 10.96 19.49
C TRP A 24 -5.04 9.74 18.77
N GLN A 25 -3.96 9.93 18.01
CA GLN A 25 -3.25 8.83 17.36
C GLN A 25 -2.68 7.86 18.39
N ARG A 26 -2.06 8.36 19.47
CA ARG A 26 -1.53 7.52 20.54
C ARG A 26 -2.60 6.69 21.23
N ILE A 27 -3.72 7.31 21.62
CA ILE A 27 -4.86 6.60 22.21
C ILE A 27 -5.37 5.50 21.27
N PHE A 28 -5.49 5.80 19.98
CA PHE A 28 -5.94 4.84 18.99
C PHE A 28 -5.00 3.64 18.86
N SER A 29 -3.69 3.88 18.71
CA SER A 29 -2.67 2.83 18.65
C SER A 29 -2.64 1.98 19.93
N ASP A 30 -2.73 2.60 21.11
CA ASP A 30 -2.73 1.88 22.39
C ASP A 30 -3.98 0.98 22.53
N LEU A 31 -5.14 1.44 22.09
CA LEU A 31 -6.38 0.65 22.11
C LEU A 31 -6.32 -0.52 21.13
N GLN A 32 -5.73 -0.32 19.93
CA GLN A 32 -5.51 -1.41 18.98
C GLN A 32 -4.56 -2.47 19.56
N ALA A 33 -3.44 -2.05 20.14
CA ALA A 33 -2.48 -2.96 20.76
C ALA A 33 -3.11 -3.76 21.92
N GLN A 34 -3.95 -3.11 22.74
CA GLN A 34 -4.68 -3.80 23.81
C GLN A 34 -5.73 -4.78 23.29
N ALA A 35 -6.37 -4.49 22.15
CA ALA A 35 -7.34 -5.38 21.52
C ALA A 35 -6.64 -6.57 20.85
N ASP A 36 -5.51 -6.34 20.19
CA ASP A 36 -4.66 -7.36 19.59
C ASP A 36 -4.14 -8.34 20.65
N ALA A 37 -3.60 -7.82 21.76
CA ALA A 37 -3.11 -8.63 22.88
C ALA A 37 -4.20 -9.48 23.58
N LYS A 38 -5.47 -9.23 23.27
CA LYS A 38 -6.64 -9.99 23.78
C LYS A 38 -7.27 -10.87 22.69
N ASP A 39 -6.59 -11.02 21.55
CA ASP A 39 -7.06 -11.76 20.36
C ASP A 39 -8.42 -11.25 19.84
N LEU A 40 -8.70 -9.95 20.03
CA LEU A 40 -9.94 -9.35 19.56
C LEU A 40 -9.84 -8.88 18.09
N ILE A 41 -8.66 -8.95 17.46
CA ILE A 41 -8.37 -8.52 16.09
C ILE A 41 -7.98 -9.73 15.24
N THR A 42 -8.70 -9.98 14.14
CA THR A 42 -8.42 -11.12 13.25
C THR A 42 -7.47 -10.79 12.11
N TRP A 43 -7.16 -9.51 11.91
CA TRP A 43 -6.27 -8.98 10.85
C TRP A 43 -6.71 -9.24 9.39
N ASP A 44 -7.89 -9.79 9.18
CA ASP A 44 -8.58 -9.77 7.89
C ASP A 44 -9.22 -8.40 7.65
N LEU A 45 -8.65 -7.62 6.73
CA LEU A 45 -9.03 -6.23 6.52
C LEU A 45 -9.95 -6.05 5.32
N ASN A 46 -11.01 -5.27 5.50
CA ASN A 46 -11.78 -4.67 4.43
C ASN A 46 -11.45 -3.17 4.35
N ILE A 47 -11.26 -2.68 3.14
CA ILE A 47 -11.00 -1.27 2.87
C ILE A 47 -12.17 -0.71 2.10
N ASP A 48 -12.76 0.35 2.64
CA ASP A 48 -13.77 1.12 1.95
C ASP A 48 -13.61 2.60 2.31
N SER A 49 -14.39 3.44 1.66
CA SER A 49 -14.39 4.86 1.93
C SER A 49 -15.75 5.49 1.79
N THR A 50 -15.86 6.68 2.37
CA THR A 50 -17.03 7.52 2.18
C THR A 50 -16.63 8.95 1.84
N VAL A 51 -17.49 9.61 1.08
CA VAL A 51 -17.30 11.01 0.66
C VAL A 51 -18.21 11.89 1.50
N CYS A 52 -17.61 12.82 2.24
CA CYS A 52 -18.33 13.84 2.98
C CYS A 52 -18.35 15.15 2.18
N ARG A 53 -19.54 15.68 1.91
CA ARG A 53 -19.67 17.00 1.30
C ARG A 53 -19.25 18.07 2.31
N ALA A 54 -18.33 18.93 1.89
CA ALA A 54 -17.94 20.07 2.68
C ALA A 54 -19.03 21.13 2.66
N HIS A 55 -19.30 21.76 3.81
CA HIS A 55 -20.20 22.91 3.86
C HIS A 55 -19.66 24.02 2.96
N GLN A 56 -20.54 24.84 2.35
CA GLN A 56 -20.13 25.91 1.43
C GLN A 56 -19.15 26.94 2.02
N HIS A 57 -19.07 27.03 3.34
CA HIS A 57 -18.13 27.91 4.07
C HIS A 57 -16.83 27.21 4.52
N ALA A 58 -16.64 25.93 4.19
CA ALA A 58 -15.47 25.15 4.59
C ALA A 58 -14.17 25.57 3.88
N ALA A 59 -14.26 26.24 2.72
CA ALA A 59 -13.12 26.80 2.00
C ALA A 59 -12.47 28.02 2.70
N GLY A 60 -13.02 28.46 3.83
CA GLY A 60 -12.55 29.61 4.60
C GLY A 60 -13.33 30.90 4.28
N ALA A 61 -13.23 31.86 5.20
CA ALA A 61 -13.84 33.18 5.03
C ALA A 61 -13.07 34.01 3.99
N ARG A 62 -13.80 34.83 3.23
CA ARG A 62 -13.24 35.76 2.24
C ARG A 62 -12.23 36.69 2.93
N LYS A 63 -10.98 36.77 2.44
CA LYS A 63 -9.94 37.71 2.93
C LYS A 63 -10.21 39.17 2.53
N LYS A 64 -11.43 39.69 2.76
CA LYS A 64 -11.74 41.12 2.63
C LYS A 64 -12.32 41.62 3.95
N GLY A 65 -11.54 42.42 4.66
CA GLY A 65 -11.93 43.06 5.91
C GLY A 65 -10.79 43.13 6.92
N THR A 66 -10.83 44.12 7.80
CA THR A 66 -9.90 44.42 8.90
C THR A 66 -9.96 43.40 10.06
N TYR A 67 -10.35 42.16 9.79
CA TYR A 67 -10.47 41.13 10.81
C TYR A 67 -9.08 40.82 11.40
N ARG A 68 -8.86 41.23 12.65
CA ARG A 68 -7.67 40.87 13.43
C ARG A 68 -7.72 39.36 13.70
N PRO A 69 -6.74 38.57 13.23
CA PRO A 69 -6.67 37.15 13.55
C PRO A 69 -6.57 37.01 15.08
N SER A 70 -7.48 36.26 15.69
CA SER A 70 -7.50 36.09 17.15
C SER A 70 -6.31 35.32 17.70
N ARG A 71 -5.50 34.68 16.85
CA ARG A 71 -4.19 34.07 17.15
C ARG A 71 -3.35 34.05 15.86
N PRO A 72 -2.01 34.01 15.90
CA PRO A 72 -1.21 33.83 14.68
C PRO A 72 -1.64 32.52 14.04
N ALA A 73 -2.36 32.60 12.92
CA ALA A 73 -2.53 31.45 12.06
C ALA A 73 -1.13 31.14 11.53
N GLY A 74 -0.60 29.96 11.87
CA GLY A 74 0.68 29.49 11.36
C GLY A 74 0.75 29.69 9.84
N HIS A 75 1.93 30.09 9.37
CA HIS A 75 2.19 30.41 7.98
C HIS A 75 1.71 29.28 7.05
N ARG A 76 0.90 29.65 6.05
CA ARG A 76 0.32 28.79 4.99
C ARG A 76 -0.74 27.79 5.51
N GLN A 77 -1.86 27.69 4.80
CA GLN A 77 -2.82 26.61 5.00
C GLN A 77 -2.08 25.29 4.72
N PRO A 78 -2.08 24.31 5.64
CA PRO A 78 -1.41 23.03 5.41
C PRO A 78 -1.93 22.40 4.12
N ASP A 79 -1.09 21.83 3.25
CA ASP A 79 -1.51 21.29 1.94
C ASP A 79 -2.47 20.06 2.08
N ASP A 80 -2.63 19.53 3.29
CA ASP A 80 -3.33 18.29 3.66
C ASP A 80 -4.70 18.52 4.34
N HIS A 81 -5.31 19.70 4.19
CA HIS A 81 -6.62 20.06 4.75
C HIS A 81 -7.81 19.19 4.30
N GLY A 82 -7.55 18.19 3.44
CA GLY A 82 -8.52 17.15 3.08
C GLY A 82 -9.71 17.64 2.27
N LEU A 83 -9.72 18.89 1.78
CA LEU A 83 -10.79 19.45 0.96
C LEU A 83 -10.38 19.46 -0.52
N GLY A 84 -11.20 18.87 -1.38
CA GLY A 84 -10.97 18.83 -2.83
C GLY A 84 -12.25 18.91 -3.63
N ARG A 85 -12.12 19.15 -4.94
CA ARG A 85 -13.28 19.13 -5.85
C ARG A 85 -13.64 17.70 -6.24
N SER A 86 -14.94 17.42 -6.29
CA SER A 86 -15.53 16.22 -6.88
C SER A 86 -16.72 16.58 -7.77
N ARG A 87 -17.33 15.58 -8.41
CA ARG A 87 -18.57 15.78 -9.20
C ARG A 87 -19.71 16.35 -8.33
N GLY A 88 -19.66 16.13 -7.02
CA GLY A 88 -20.65 16.61 -6.05
C GLY A 88 -20.32 17.96 -5.40
N GLY A 89 -19.29 18.67 -5.85
CA GLY A 89 -18.83 19.94 -5.27
C GLY A 89 -17.55 19.80 -4.44
N LEU A 90 -17.39 20.64 -3.41
CA LEU A 90 -16.24 20.54 -2.49
C LEU A 90 -16.48 19.39 -1.51
N THR A 91 -15.56 18.44 -1.43
CA THR A 91 -15.70 17.21 -0.64
C THR A 91 -14.38 16.79 0.01
N THR A 92 -14.52 16.05 1.10
CA THR A 92 -13.46 15.29 1.77
C THR A 92 -13.78 13.82 1.65
N LYS A 93 -12.76 12.97 1.54
CA LYS A 93 -12.93 11.52 1.52
C LYS A 93 -12.25 10.89 2.71
N LEU A 94 -12.99 10.02 3.40
CA LEU A 94 -12.52 9.26 4.55
C LEU A 94 -12.31 7.81 4.08
N HIS A 95 -11.07 7.34 4.12
CA HIS A 95 -10.70 5.97 3.83
C HIS A 95 -10.51 5.22 5.14
N LEU A 96 -11.14 4.06 5.26
CA LEU A 96 -11.09 3.22 6.45
C LEU A 96 -10.60 1.83 6.05
N ALA A 97 -9.57 1.35 6.73
CA ALA A 97 -9.32 -0.08 6.84
C ALA A 97 -9.99 -0.57 8.13
N VAL A 98 -10.78 -1.61 8.05
CA VAL A 98 -11.57 -2.15 9.17
C VAL A 98 -11.41 -3.67 9.19
N GLU A 99 -11.17 -4.23 10.36
CA GLU A 99 -11.12 -5.69 10.54
C GLU A 99 -12.52 -6.30 10.75
N GLN A 100 -12.64 -7.63 10.71
CA GLN A 100 -13.93 -8.35 10.75
C GLN A 100 -14.84 -8.00 11.94
N GLY A 101 -14.26 -7.73 13.11
CA GLY A 101 -14.97 -7.26 14.31
C GLY A 101 -15.30 -5.77 14.32
N GLN A 102 -15.29 -5.10 13.16
CA GLN A 102 -15.68 -3.69 12.96
C GLN A 102 -14.78 -2.66 13.65
N LYS A 103 -13.57 -3.02 14.05
CA LYS A 103 -12.60 -2.11 14.64
C LYS A 103 -11.82 -1.39 13.53
N PRO A 104 -11.77 -0.04 13.54
CA PRO A 104 -10.94 0.69 12.59
C PRO A 104 -9.46 0.35 12.82
N MET A 105 -8.78 0.00 11.73
CA MET A 105 -7.36 -0.33 11.70
C MET A 105 -6.52 0.85 11.20
N ALA A 106 -7.04 1.58 10.21
CA ALA A 106 -6.42 2.80 9.71
C ALA A 106 -7.48 3.81 9.26
N VAL A 107 -7.17 5.09 9.41
CA VAL A 107 -8.01 6.20 8.97
C VAL A 107 -7.16 7.17 8.17
N VAL A 108 -7.51 7.38 6.90
CA VAL A 108 -6.85 8.38 6.04
C VAL A 108 -7.88 9.34 5.50
N ILE A 109 -7.56 10.63 5.55
CA ILE A 109 -8.40 11.68 5.01
C ILE A 109 -7.73 12.24 3.77
N THR A 110 -8.46 12.29 2.66
CA THR A 110 -7.96 12.88 1.42
C THR A 110 -8.96 13.86 0.81
N ALA A 111 -8.49 14.67 -0.13
CA ALA A 111 -9.28 15.65 -0.84
C ALA A 111 -10.08 15.04 -2.00
N GLY A 112 -11.36 15.40 -2.15
CA GLY A 112 -12.09 15.25 -3.41
C GLY A 112 -12.36 13.80 -3.87
N GLN A 113 -11.95 13.48 -5.11
CA GLN A 113 -12.24 12.25 -5.88
C GLN A 113 -11.18 11.13 -5.74
N ARG A 114 -10.37 11.14 -4.67
CA ARG A 114 -9.31 10.13 -4.52
C ARG A 114 -9.92 8.73 -4.34
N GLY A 115 -9.30 7.68 -4.91
CA GLY A 115 -9.69 6.28 -4.65
C GLY A 115 -9.16 5.77 -3.31
N ASP A 116 -9.47 4.51 -2.97
CA ASP A 116 -9.15 3.93 -1.65
C ASP A 116 -7.88 3.13 -1.63
N SER A 117 -7.68 2.36 -2.70
CA SER A 117 -6.42 1.67 -2.96
C SER A 117 -5.23 2.61 -2.69
N PRO A 118 -5.29 3.94 -2.97
CA PRO A 118 -4.16 4.84 -2.81
C PRO A 118 -3.49 5.12 -1.50
N GLN A 119 -4.11 4.73 -0.39
CA GLN A 119 -3.87 5.47 0.83
C GLN A 119 -3.14 4.71 1.94
N LEU A 120 -2.84 3.41 1.80
CA LEU A 120 -2.36 2.62 2.93
C LEU A 120 -1.18 1.70 2.57
N TRP A 121 0.05 2.17 2.80
CA TRP A 121 1.24 1.30 2.85
C TRP A 121 1.24 0.44 4.13
N PRO A 122 1.56 -0.87 4.06
CA PRO A 122 1.61 -1.73 5.24
C PRO A 122 2.77 -1.38 6.19
N ASP A 123 2.65 -1.78 7.47
CA ASP A 123 3.73 -1.61 8.47
C ASP A 123 4.93 -2.53 8.20
N ARG A 124 4.65 -3.70 7.63
CA ARG A 124 5.70 -4.60 7.15
C ARG A 124 6.38 -4.00 5.93
N LYS A 125 7.69 -4.25 5.79
CA LYS A 125 8.48 -3.80 4.65
C LYS A 125 7.87 -4.33 3.35
N LEU A 126 7.36 -3.41 2.53
CA LEU A 126 6.89 -3.66 1.17
C LEU A 126 7.70 -2.79 0.22
N LEU A 127 8.30 -3.43 -0.77
CA LEU A 127 9.03 -2.77 -1.85
C LEU A 127 8.26 -2.99 -3.14
N ILE A 128 8.04 -1.93 -3.91
CA ILE A 128 7.40 -1.99 -5.22
C ILE A 128 8.36 -1.41 -6.24
N THR A 129 8.64 -2.17 -7.30
CA THR A 129 9.63 -1.82 -8.30
C THR A 129 8.97 -1.22 -9.54
N ALA A 130 9.60 -0.21 -10.11
CA ALA A 130 9.23 0.36 -11.41
C ALA A 130 10.50 0.76 -12.16
N MET A 131 10.39 1.01 -13.47
CA MET A 131 11.48 1.55 -14.27
C MET A 131 11.23 3.04 -14.54
N ASP A 132 12.19 3.90 -14.24
CA ASP A 132 12.15 5.31 -14.67
C ASP A 132 12.30 5.36 -16.20
N VAL A 133 11.34 5.97 -16.88
CA VAL A 133 11.27 5.98 -18.35
C VAL A 133 12.39 6.82 -18.96
N GLU A 134 12.90 7.81 -18.25
CA GLU A 134 13.92 8.73 -18.76
C GLU A 134 15.32 8.16 -18.58
N THR A 135 15.60 7.53 -17.43
CA THR A 135 16.94 6.99 -17.13
C THR A 135 17.08 5.51 -17.43
N GLY A 136 15.97 4.75 -17.49
CA GLY A 136 15.98 3.29 -17.55
C GLY A 136 16.42 2.62 -16.23
N GLU A 137 16.60 3.40 -15.17
CA GLU A 137 17.00 2.88 -13.86
C GLU A 137 15.80 2.32 -13.10
N GLN A 138 16.08 1.39 -12.19
CA GLN A 138 15.07 0.84 -11.31
C GLN A 138 14.78 1.82 -10.17
N GLU A 139 13.50 2.16 -10.02
CA GLU A 139 12.95 2.83 -8.86
C GLU A 139 12.36 1.80 -7.90
N VAL A 140 12.63 1.96 -6.60
CA VAL A 140 12.05 1.12 -5.55
C VAL A 140 11.26 2.00 -4.60
N SER A 141 9.93 1.91 -4.68
CA SER A 141 9.03 2.64 -3.80
C SER A 141 8.69 1.82 -2.55
N ASP A 142 8.73 2.48 -1.41
CA ASP A 142 8.26 1.97 -0.12
C ASP A 142 7.44 3.03 0.63
N ARG A 143 7.10 2.78 1.89
CA ARG A 143 6.39 3.75 2.74
C ARG A 143 7.10 5.11 2.86
N ALA A 144 8.43 5.15 2.83
CA ALA A 144 9.22 6.36 3.00
C ALA A 144 9.42 7.15 1.70
N SER A 145 9.18 6.51 0.54
CA SER A 145 9.31 7.13 -0.79
C SER A 145 8.40 8.35 -1.04
N GLY A 146 7.32 8.50 -0.27
CA GLY A 146 6.31 9.54 -0.49
C GLY A 146 5.42 9.29 -1.72
N ALA A 147 5.59 8.17 -2.43
CA ALA A 147 4.69 7.74 -3.48
C ALA A 147 3.38 7.17 -2.89
N PRO A 148 2.19 7.53 -3.41
CA PRO A 148 0.95 6.84 -3.07
C PRO A 148 1.03 5.37 -3.51
N LEU A 149 0.65 4.43 -2.64
CA LEU A 149 0.88 2.99 -2.85
C LEU A 149 0.47 2.48 -4.26
N PRO A 150 -0.69 2.79 -4.84
CA PRO A 150 -1.14 2.39 -6.16
C PRO A 150 -0.66 3.26 -7.26
N SER A 151 -0.14 4.46 -6.98
CA SER A 151 0.70 5.09 -7.99
C SER A 151 1.94 4.23 -8.19
N ALA A 152 2.54 3.73 -7.11
CA ALA A 152 3.64 2.78 -7.19
C ALA A 152 3.21 1.43 -7.80
N VAL A 153 2.07 0.83 -7.39
CA VAL A 153 1.56 -0.42 -8.01
C VAL A 153 1.23 -0.20 -9.49
N ALA A 154 0.51 0.86 -9.84
CA ALA A 154 0.17 1.14 -11.24
C ALA A 154 1.41 1.36 -12.10
N ALA A 155 2.44 2.06 -11.56
CA ALA A 155 3.73 2.20 -12.23
C ALA A 155 4.38 0.82 -12.44
N SER A 156 4.42 0.00 -11.40
CA SER A 156 4.96 -1.36 -11.42
C SER A 156 4.26 -2.30 -12.40
N THR A 157 3.01 -2.03 -12.79
CA THR A 157 2.21 -2.83 -13.73
C THR A 157 1.98 -2.15 -15.10
N ALA A 158 2.59 -0.99 -15.35
CA ALA A 158 2.36 -0.20 -16.56
C ALA A 158 3.21 -0.73 -17.72
N PHE A 159 2.85 -1.90 -18.24
CA PHE A 159 3.63 -2.57 -19.29
C PHE A 159 3.58 -1.78 -20.63
N PRO A 160 4.73 -1.52 -21.28
CA PRO A 160 4.78 -0.76 -22.53
C PRO A 160 3.90 -1.36 -23.63
N GLY A 161 3.13 -0.51 -24.30
CA GLY A 161 2.21 -0.93 -25.37
C GLY A 161 0.83 -1.40 -24.87
N ILE A 162 0.66 -1.65 -23.56
CA ILE A 162 -0.64 -1.96 -22.95
C ILE A 162 -1.15 -0.76 -22.16
N TYR A 163 -0.29 -0.18 -21.31
CA TYR A 163 -0.64 0.95 -20.45
C TYR A 163 0.37 2.11 -20.62
N PRO A 164 -0.07 3.38 -20.49
CA PRO A 164 0.84 4.51 -20.53
C PRO A 164 1.69 4.62 -19.24
N PRO A 165 2.86 5.30 -19.29
CA PRO A 165 3.66 5.58 -18.09
C PRO A 165 2.90 6.34 -17.01
N ILE A 166 3.17 5.99 -15.75
CA ILE A 166 2.57 6.62 -14.58
C ILE A 166 3.47 7.74 -14.06
N THR A 167 2.89 8.90 -13.79
CA THR A 167 3.63 10.05 -13.23
C THR A 167 3.55 10.07 -11.71
N ILE A 168 4.70 10.04 -11.04
CA ILE A 168 4.84 10.17 -9.58
C ILE A 168 5.87 11.26 -9.30
N ASN A 169 5.49 12.27 -8.51
CA ASN A 169 6.38 13.38 -8.12
C ASN A 169 7.13 14.06 -9.29
N GLY A 170 6.49 14.14 -10.47
CA GLY A 170 7.04 14.78 -11.66
C GLY A 170 7.92 13.88 -12.53
N ARG A 171 8.16 12.62 -12.15
CA ARG A 171 8.87 11.62 -12.95
C ARG A 171 7.90 10.58 -13.51
N ARG A 172 8.28 9.92 -14.62
CA ARG A 172 7.45 8.94 -15.32
C ARG A 172 8.04 7.54 -15.18
N TYR A 173 7.18 6.59 -14.86
CA TYR A 173 7.57 5.22 -14.56
C TYR A 173 6.76 4.21 -15.38
N MET A 174 7.40 3.09 -15.71
CA MET A 174 6.82 1.92 -16.39
C MET A 174 7.07 0.65 -15.55
N ASP A 175 6.50 -0.46 -16.02
CA ASP A 175 6.53 -1.77 -15.37
C ASP A 175 7.94 -2.18 -14.91
N GLY A 176 8.04 -2.67 -13.67
CA GLY A 176 9.30 -3.08 -13.05
C GLY A 176 9.90 -4.35 -13.66
N SER A 177 9.07 -5.21 -14.26
CA SER A 177 9.51 -6.45 -14.91
C SER A 177 10.46 -6.22 -16.09
N LEU A 178 10.43 -5.03 -16.68
CA LEU A 178 11.36 -4.62 -17.75
C LEU A 178 12.82 -4.66 -17.30
N ARG A 179 13.08 -4.53 -16.00
CA ARG A 179 14.42 -4.66 -15.42
C ARG A 179 14.67 -6.05 -14.86
N SER A 180 13.71 -6.56 -14.09
CA SER A 180 13.73 -7.89 -13.49
C SER A 180 12.34 -8.34 -13.11
N ALA A 181 11.97 -9.56 -13.54
CA ALA A 181 10.71 -10.19 -13.19
C ALA A 181 10.62 -10.57 -11.69
N THR A 182 11.75 -10.83 -11.02
CA THR A 182 11.74 -11.34 -9.63
C THR A 182 12.28 -10.34 -8.61
N ASN A 183 13.22 -9.48 -9.01
CA ASN A 183 13.88 -8.51 -8.14
C ASN A 183 14.53 -9.15 -6.90
N ALA A 184 15.00 -10.40 -7.01
CA ALA A 184 15.45 -11.19 -5.87
C ALA A 184 16.63 -10.55 -5.12
N ALA A 185 17.45 -9.76 -5.81
CA ALA A 185 18.56 -9.01 -5.22
C ALA A 185 18.11 -8.01 -4.13
N LEU A 186 16.88 -7.48 -4.19
CA LEU A 186 16.34 -6.57 -3.16
C LEU A 186 16.12 -7.25 -1.81
N ALA A 187 16.15 -8.59 -1.77
CA ALA A 187 16.08 -9.39 -0.56
C ALA A 187 17.47 -9.69 0.05
N ALA A 188 18.51 -8.95 -0.33
CA ALA A 188 19.84 -9.07 0.26
C ALA A 188 19.80 -9.05 1.81
N GLY A 189 20.45 -10.03 2.42
CA GLY A 189 20.48 -10.22 3.87
C GLY A 189 19.28 -10.98 4.44
N ALA A 190 18.33 -11.45 3.61
CA ALA A 190 17.31 -12.37 4.05
C ALA A 190 17.93 -13.73 4.42
N ARG A 191 17.59 -14.28 5.60
CA ARG A 191 17.96 -15.65 5.97
C ARG A 191 17.31 -16.68 5.03
N THR A 192 16.02 -16.45 4.74
CA THR A 192 15.21 -17.30 3.88
C THR A 192 14.58 -16.43 2.81
N LEU A 193 14.75 -16.82 1.54
CA LEU A 193 14.19 -16.15 0.38
C LEU A 193 13.25 -17.10 -0.34
N VAL A 194 12.01 -16.66 -0.54
CA VAL A 194 11.03 -17.34 -1.38
C VAL A 194 10.82 -16.51 -2.63
N VAL A 195 11.12 -17.09 -3.79
CA VAL A 195 10.89 -16.47 -5.09
C VAL A 195 9.68 -17.15 -5.74
N ILE A 196 8.66 -16.39 -6.10
CA ILE A 196 7.50 -16.89 -6.84
C ILE A 196 7.61 -16.31 -8.25
N ASP A 197 7.82 -17.17 -9.24
CA ASP A 197 7.99 -16.75 -10.63
C ASP A 197 7.03 -17.52 -11.54
N PRO A 198 5.79 -17.02 -11.71
CA PRO A 198 4.78 -17.66 -12.55
C PRO A 198 5.14 -17.64 -14.05
N GLN A 199 6.19 -16.92 -14.45
CA GLN A 199 6.60 -16.75 -15.85
C GLN A 199 7.98 -17.35 -16.12
N ALA A 200 8.50 -18.19 -15.22
CA ALA A 200 9.82 -18.80 -15.34
C ALA A 200 10.05 -19.55 -16.66
N HIS A 201 8.98 -20.03 -17.30
CA HIS A 201 9.00 -20.75 -18.57
C HIS A 201 9.10 -19.84 -19.81
N LEU A 202 8.91 -18.53 -19.66
CA LEU A 202 8.92 -17.56 -20.77
C LEU A 202 10.26 -16.85 -20.94
N PHE A 203 11.08 -16.83 -19.89
CA PHE A 203 12.31 -16.03 -19.86
C PHE A 203 13.52 -16.84 -19.35
N PRO A 204 14.74 -16.53 -19.84
CA PRO A 204 15.96 -17.15 -19.35
C PRO A 204 16.21 -16.90 -17.85
N ARG A 205 16.85 -17.85 -17.16
CA ARG A 205 17.02 -17.85 -15.69
C ARG A 205 18.31 -17.16 -15.21
N GLU A 206 19.18 -16.74 -16.12
CA GLU A 206 20.51 -16.21 -15.80
C GLU A 206 20.44 -14.98 -14.90
N LEU A 207 19.49 -14.08 -15.14
CA LEU A 207 19.31 -12.90 -14.31
C LEU A 207 18.89 -13.27 -12.88
N LEU A 208 17.93 -14.20 -12.73
CA LEU A 208 17.53 -14.69 -11.42
C LEU A 208 18.73 -15.31 -10.68
N HIS A 209 19.56 -16.12 -11.36
CA HIS A 209 20.74 -16.70 -10.71
C HIS A 209 21.72 -15.63 -10.23
N GLN A 210 21.93 -14.55 -10.99
CA GLN A 210 22.74 -13.40 -10.57
C GLN A 210 22.13 -12.71 -9.35
N GLU A 211 20.81 -12.49 -9.36
CA GLU A 211 20.09 -11.86 -8.27
C GLU A 211 20.09 -12.69 -6.99
N LEU A 212 19.95 -14.01 -7.09
CA LEU A 212 20.05 -14.93 -5.96
C LEU A 212 21.45 -14.93 -5.36
N ALA A 213 22.49 -14.84 -6.19
CA ALA A 213 23.87 -14.71 -5.71
C ALA A 213 24.09 -13.39 -4.95
N VAL A 214 23.46 -12.29 -5.39
CA VAL A 214 23.48 -11.00 -4.67
C VAL A 214 22.67 -11.07 -3.38
N ALA A 215 21.50 -11.72 -3.39
CA ALA A 215 20.65 -11.86 -2.22
C ALA A 215 21.35 -12.66 -1.10
N ALA A 216 22.14 -13.67 -1.49
CA ALA A 216 22.97 -14.49 -0.62
C ALA A 216 22.21 -15.10 0.56
N ALA A 217 20.93 -15.46 0.35
CA ALA A 217 20.11 -16.08 1.39
C ALA A 217 20.59 -17.50 1.70
N HIS A 218 20.56 -17.89 2.98
CA HIS A 218 20.95 -19.23 3.41
C HIS A 218 20.03 -20.31 2.84
N THR A 219 18.74 -19.97 2.72
CA THR A 219 17.73 -20.87 2.18
C THR A 219 16.97 -20.14 1.08
N VAL A 220 16.99 -20.71 -0.12
CA VAL A 220 16.23 -20.20 -1.27
C VAL A 220 15.23 -21.25 -1.71
N VAL A 221 13.97 -20.85 -1.83
CA VAL A 221 12.91 -21.69 -2.42
C VAL A 221 12.32 -20.93 -3.60
N THR A 222 12.42 -21.50 -4.79
CA THR A 222 11.84 -20.93 -6.01
C THR A 222 10.61 -21.73 -6.40
N ILE A 223 9.47 -21.06 -6.51
CA ILE A 223 8.20 -21.62 -6.95
C ILE A 223 7.98 -21.19 -8.39
N GLU A 224 8.13 -22.13 -9.31
CA GLU A 224 7.95 -21.97 -10.76
C GLU A 224 6.69 -22.72 -11.19
N PRO A 225 5.99 -22.30 -12.26
CA PRO A 225 4.77 -22.98 -12.67
C PRO A 225 5.06 -24.40 -13.14
N ASP A 226 4.30 -25.35 -12.63
CA ASP A 226 4.35 -26.73 -13.12
C ASP A 226 3.78 -26.84 -14.56
N PRO A 227 3.97 -27.97 -15.26
CA PRO A 227 3.47 -28.12 -16.63
C PRO A 227 1.95 -27.95 -16.76
N ALA A 228 1.17 -28.22 -15.70
CA ALA A 228 -0.27 -28.02 -15.72
C ALA A 228 -0.65 -26.54 -15.64
N SER A 229 0.07 -25.77 -14.83
CA SER A 229 -0.06 -24.32 -14.67
C SER A 229 0.37 -23.58 -15.92
N ILE A 230 1.48 -23.99 -16.55
CA ILE A 230 1.91 -23.46 -17.86
C ILE A 230 0.81 -23.64 -18.92
N ARG A 231 0.22 -24.84 -18.99
CA ARG A 231 -0.91 -25.08 -19.92
C ARG A 231 -2.14 -24.25 -19.58
N ALA A 232 -2.40 -23.97 -18.30
CA ALA A 232 -3.54 -23.17 -17.87
C ALA A 232 -3.36 -21.68 -18.16
N PHE A 233 -2.14 -21.15 -18.10
CA PHE A 233 -1.83 -19.77 -18.50
C PHE A 233 -2.04 -19.55 -20.01
N GLY A 234 -1.71 -20.56 -20.82
CA GLY A 234 -1.73 -20.43 -22.27
C GLY A 234 -0.64 -19.49 -22.79
N SER A 235 -0.73 -19.14 -24.08
CA SER A 235 0.25 -18.29 -24.76
C SER A 235 -0.08 -16.79 -24.69
N ASP A 236 -1.33 -16.44 -24.40
CA ASP A 236 -1.78 -15.04 -24.26
C ASP A 236 -2.11 -14.74 -22.80
N LEU A 237 -1.20 -14.03 -22.13
CA LEU A 237 -1.35 -13.67 -20.73
C LEU A 237 -2.50 -12.68 -20.46
N ASN A 238 -3.05 -12.06 -21.50
CA ASN A 238 -4.20 -11.16 -21.40
C ASN A 238 -5.53 -11.87 -21.67
N ASP A 239 -5.51 -13.18 -21.98
CA ASP A 239 -6.73 -13.96 -22.16
C ASP A 239 -7.46 -14.14 -20.82
N ARG A 240 -8.57 -13.41 -20.69
CA ARG A 240 -9.41 -13.45 -19.48
C ARG A 240 -10.08 -14.80 -19.28
N THR A 241 -10.23 -15.62 -20.32
CA THR A 241 -10.78 -16.97 -20.19
C THR A 241 -9.81 -17.93 -19.49
N ALA A 242 -8.51 -17.63 -19.52
CA ALA A 242 -7.46 -18.39 -18.84
C ALA A 242 -7.32 -18.04 -17.35
N TRP A 243 -7.90 -16.94 -16.86
CA TRP A 243 -7.71 -16.46 -15.48
C TRP A 243 -8.20 -17.44 -14.41
N GLU A 244 -9.42 -17.96 -14.56
CA GLU A 244 -9.98 -18.92 -13.61
C GLU A 244 -9.20 -20.26 -13.65
N PRO A 245 -8.95 -20.88 -14.83
CA PRO A 245 -8.07 -22.04 -14.92
C PRO A 245 -6.68 -21.84 -14.31
N ALA A 246 -6.07 -20.67 -14.53
CA ALA A 246 -4.76 -20.30 -13.98
C ALA A 246 -4.78 -20.21 -12.45
N TYR A 247 -5.80 -19.55 -11.88
CA TYR A 247 -6.01 -19.47 -10.43
C TYR A 247 -6.17 -20.87 -9.82
N GLN A 248 -7.00 -21.72 -10.43
CA GLN A 248 -7.20 -23.09 -9.97
C GLN A 248 -5.93 -23.93 -10.08
N ALA A 249 -5.10 -23.72 -11.10
CA ALA A 249 -3.81 -24.38 -11.22
C ALA A 249 -2.85 -23.95 -10.10
N GLY A 250 -2.79 -22.66 -9.80
CA GLY A 250 -2.03 -22.12 -8.67
C GLY A 250 -2.47 -22.71 -7.32
N LEU A 251 -3.79 -22.79 -7.07
CA LEU A 251 -4.32 -23.40 -5.84
C LEU A 251 -3.94 -24.88 -5.70
N ARG A 252 -3.96 -25.64 -6.80
CA ARG A 252 -3.51 -27.05 -6.77
C ARG A 252 -2.03 -27.14 -6.44
N GLN A 253 -1.20 -26.37 -7.15
CA GLN A 253 0.25 -26.38 -6.97
C GLN A 253 0.68 -25.85 -5.58
N ALA A 254 -0.11 -24.97 -4.97
CA ALA A 254 0.18 -24.38 -3.67
C ALA A 254 0.35 -25.43 -2.56
N THR A 255 -0.31 -26.59 -2.66
CA THR A 255 -0.16 -27.68 -1.68
C THR A 255 1.27 -28.23 -1.68
N ASP A 256 1.80 -28.55 -2.87
CA ASP A 256 3.17 -29.07 -3.01
C ASP A 256 4.20 -27.98 -2.68
N ALA A 257 3.94 -26.73 -3.09
CA ALA A 257 4.79 -25.59 -2.74
C ALA A 257 4.84 -25.35 -1.23
N ALA A 258 3.72 -25.51 -0.52
CA ALA A 258 3.67 -25.39 0.94
C ALA A 258 4.50 -26.47 1.64
N GLU A 259 4.48 -27.71 1.14
CA GLU A 259 5.34 -28.79 1.66
C GLU A 259 6.83 -28.47 1.47
N GLN A 260 7.22 -28.01 0.26
CA GLN A 260 8.59 -27.60 -0.03
C GLN A 260 9.06 -26.49 0.89
N LEU A 261 8.24 -25.45 1.08
CA LEU A 261 8.53 -24.34 1.98
C LEU A 261 8.68 -24.82 3.43
N ARG A 262 7.80 -25.72 3.88
CA ARG A 262 7.85 -26.25 5.24
C ARG A 262 9.13 -27.04 5.49
N LEU A 263 9.58 -27.83 4.52
CA LEU A 263 10.85 -28.58 4.61
C LEU A 263 12.03 -27.63 4.67
N ALA A 264 12.08 -26.64 3.78
CA ALA A 264 13.13 -25.63 3.74
C ALA A 264 13.22 -24.83 5.06
N TRP A 265 12.08 -24.52 5.68
CA TRP A 265 12.03 -23.79 6.95
C TRP A 265 12.54 -24.60 8.14
N LYS A 266 12.37 -25.92 8.14
CA LYS A 266 12.88 -26.84 9.18
C LYS A 266 14.38 -27.06 9.08
N THR A 267 14.90 -27.27 7.88
CA THR A 267 16.34 -27.49 7.69
C THR A 267 17.15 -26.24 8.07
N GLY A 268 16.55 -25.04 7.94
CA GLY A 268 17.16 -23.79 8.37
C GLY A 268 17.05 -23.47 9.86
N SER A 269 16.32 -24.26 10.67
CA SER A 269 16.27 -24.12 12.14
C SER A 269 17.19 -25.10 12.87
N ASP A 270 17.56 -26.20 12.22
CA ASP A 270 18.42 -27.24 12.81
C ASP A 270 19.93 -26.97 12.64
N MET A 271 20.30 -25.83 12.02
CA MET A 271 21.69 -25.39 11.83
C MET A 271 22.10 -24.20 12.72
N ASP A 272 21.25 -23.80 13.66
CA ASP A 272 21.53 -22.82 14.74
C ASP A 272 21.56 -23.53 16.11
#